data_AF-A0A8T3V5A5-F1
#
_entry.id   AF-A0A8T3V5A5-F1
#
_cell.length_a   1.000
_cell.length_b   1.000
_cell.length_c   1.000
_cell.angle_alpha   90.00
_cell.angle_beta   90.00
_cell.angle_gamma   90.00
#
_symmetry.space_group_name_H-M   'P 1'
#
loop_
_entity.id
_entity.type
_entity.pdbx_description
1 polymer ?
#
loop_
_entity_poly.entity_id
_entity_poly.type
_entity_poly.pdbx_seq_one_letter_code
_entity_poly.pdbx_strand_id
1 'polypeptide(L)'
;MYSKTKWALICFILVLFNMAVVCASDVNSTGLGINQVDDSIAIDNTNLNELNAVNDVEISSSQNDSNLKESNGDILNKNLNDDLYSDSIGKEKLDTTFTAVSTKVVKGSYFQVYLKDSNNNVIKNASVVFTLDKKNFNAVTDSDGIASLKISKNIGNYSVKATFKGDSKYNSVSKTFKLVVPMITSILIGNDKLLTNGYLKIYLQSNYASAVSGKTIKITVGGKKFTKKTNSEGVVVVKPKLGTKTYLVTVTFAGTSDTAESSASKNVTGVEGNVKSPFLYSVPSKNGVPDLDYMPSKYIMGNENAKYTLLRAQYLSVIKRDSYCLFLKNKLTKYVLFKTKAEPKYIHMIKREKWNVIERALNTRIVLKNKYNYWPVQITANLKGKSYTYSEVRDVQDTGYTCGPTSSSMCSQVLRNYVNEWHLGVKSGTNYYDGSSTSGLKRGLEKFNMKCTVYYKSSFYSKAIKELKKGGCALIFHTWGHYVAVLDISSDGKKVLVGNPSGDYDHGSHNIPTNWMTVDYLYNQFNDYDTSGLIVKLKYSLSKTTKTQVKNFYSNMGSWSRGNTNERIPQI
;
A
#
# COMPACT_ATOMS: atom_id res chain seq x y z
N MET A 1 -60.85 -35.62 -32.01
CA MET A 1 -61.08 -34.66 -33.12
C MET A 1 -59.91 -33.68 -33.19
N TYR A 2 -59.54 -33.24 -34.40
CA TYR A 2 -58.49 -32.28 -34.81
C TYR A 2 -57.97 -31.26 -33.75
N SER A 3 -56.65 -31.05 -33.59
CA SER A 3 -55.72 -30.18 -34.37
C SER A 3 -55.96 -28.66 -34.14
N LYS A 4 -54.98 -27.73 -34.13
CA LYS A 4 -53.60 -27.70 -34.65
C LYS A 4 -52.76 -26.59 -33.96
N THR A 5 -51.46 -26.55 -34.28
CA THR A 5 -50.41 -25.61 -33.83
C THR A 5 -50.46 -24.18 -34.42
N LYS A 6 -49.89 -23.19 -33.69
CA LYS A 6 -48.94 -22.10 -34.14
C LYS A 6 -48.65 -21.15 -32.94
N TRP A 7 -47.41 -20.92 -32.47
CA TRP A 7 -46.18 -20.28 -32.99
C TRP A 7 -46.05 -18.77 -32.65
N ALA A 8 -44.87 -18.38 -32.12
CA ALA A 8 -44.40 -17.02 -31.73
C ALA A 8 -45.15 -16.35 -30.54
N LEU A 9 -44.54 -15.48 -29.72
CA LEU A 9 -43.28 -14.73 -29.85
C LEU A 9 -42.50 -14.68 -28.52
N ILE A 10 -41.16 -14.75 -28.58
CA ILE A 10 -40.27 -14.62 -27.42
C ILE A 10 -39.85 -13.16 -27.24
N CYS A 11 -40.19 -12.55 -26.10
CA CYS A 11 -39.65 -11.25 -25.68
C CYS A 11 -38.77 -11.42 -24.42
N PHE A 12 -37.46 -11.45 -24.62
CA PHE A 12 -36.47 -11.39 -23.53
C PHE A 12 -36.44 -9.98 -22.92
N ILE A 13 -37.09 -9.78 -21.77
CA ILE A 13 -36.87 -8.55 -20.98
C ILE A 13 -35.65 -8.74 -20.07
N LEU A 14 -34.54 -8.16 -20.51
CA LEU A 14 -33.24 -8.24 -19.85
C LEU A 14 -33.13 -7.15 -18.76
N VAL A 15 -33.70 -7.38 -17.58
CA VAL A 15 -33.60 -6.44 -16.44
C VAL A 15 -32.20 -6.47 -15.83
N LEU A 16 -31.32 -5.59 -16.33
CA LEU A 16 -30.00 -5.33 -15.76
C LEU A 16 -30.12 -4.54 -14.43
N PHE A 17 -30.18 -5.25 -13.31
CA PHE A 17 -30.08 -4.64 -11.97
C PHE A 17 -28.67 -4.12 -11.68
N ASN A 18 -28.38 -2.90 -12.17
CA ASN A 18 -27.23 -2.11 -11.76
C ASN A 18 -27.47 -1.51 -10.36
N MET A 19 -27.20 -2.27 -9.30
CA MET A 19 -27.17 -1.72 -7.94
C MET A 19 -25.93 -0.82 -7.73
N ALA A 20 -26.05 0.44 -8.14
CA ALA A 20 -25.24 1.51 -7.58
C ALA A 20 -25.49 1.57 -6.07
N VAL A 21 -24.43 1.43 -5.27
CA VAL A 21 -24.52 1.68 -3.83
C VAL A 21 -24.58 3.19 -3.66
N VAL A 22 -25.76 3.72 -3.34
CA VAL A 22 -25.98 5.12 -2.99
C VAL A 22 -25.03 5.50 -1.85
N CYS A 23 -24.01 6.29 -2.15
CA CYS A 23 -23.30 7.06 -1.14
C CYS A 23 -24.17 8.26 -0.78
N ALA A 24 -24.48 8.39 0.52
CA ALA A 24 -25.40 9.40 1.02
C ALA A 24 -24.95 10.83 0.63
N SER A 25 -25.76 11.47 -0.21
CA SER A 25 -25.69 12.88 -0.56
C SER A 25 -26.76 13.63 0.23
N ASP A 26 -26.37 14.14 1.40
CA ASP A 26 -27.12 15.18 2.12
C ASP A 26 -26.09 16.22 2.57
N VAL A 27 -25.92 17.27 1.77
CA VAL A 27 -25.14 18.46 2.12
C VAL A 27 -25.98 19.67 1.79
N ASN A 28 -26.82 20.09 2.74
CA ASN A 28 -27.35 21.44 2.72
C ASN A 28 -26.21 22.40 3.11
N SER A 29 -25.59 23.00 2.11
CA SER A 29 -24.79 24.21 2.29
C SER A 29 -25.66 25.42 1.96
N THR A 30 -26.18 26.10 2.98
CA THR A 30 -26.64 27.48 2.86
C THR A 30 -25.45 28.35 2.44
N GLY A 31 -25.62 29.15 1.39
CA GLY A 31 -24.52 29.78 0.66
C GLY A 31 -23.99 31.09 1.24
N LEU A 32 -23.06 31.67 0.48
CA LEU A 32 -22.49 33.02 0.35
C LEU A 32 -21.25 32.76 -0.55
N GLY A 33 -21.11 33.26 -1.79
CA GLY A 33 -20.96 34.68 -2.16
C GLY A 33 -19.71 35.26 -1.49
N ILE A 34 -18.64 35.72 -2.13
CA ILE A 34 -18.26 35.97 -3.55
C ILE A 34 -16.71 35.77 -3.64
N ASN A 35 -15.96 35.89 -4.75
CA ASN A 35 -16.22 36.47 -6.08
C ASN A 35 -15.45 35.72 -7.21
N GLN A 36 -15.49 36.23 -8.44
CA GLN A 36 -14.73 35.78 -9.62
C GLN A 36 -13.66 36.83 -10.00
N VAL A 37 -12.46 36.39 -10.40
CA VAL A 37 -11.48 37.21 -11.15
C VAL A 37 -10.85 36.31 -12.20
N ASP A 38 -11.13 36.61 -13.47
CA ASP A 38 -10.41 36.09 -14.62
C ASP A 38 -9.06 36.81 -14.74
N ASP A 39 -8.05 36.12 -15.30
CA ASP A 39 -6.97 36.79 -16.02
C ASP A 39 -6.48 35.87 -17.15
N SER A 40 -6.78 36.28 -18.38
CA SER A 40 -6.38 35.63 -19.61
C SER A 40 -5.41 36.52 -20.37
N ILE A 41 -4.20 36.04 -20.65
CA ILE A 41 -3.29 36.66 -21.62
C ILE A 41 -2.83 35.58 -22.61
N ALA A 42 -3.03 35.87 -23.89
CA ALA A 42 -2.55 35.10 -25.05
C ALA A 42 -1.46 35.91 -25.79
N ILE A 43 -1.16 35.56 -27.06
CA ILE A 43 -0.18 36.20 -27.99
C ILE A 43 1.25 35.64 -27.80
N ASP A 44 1.97 35.15 -28.82
CA ASP A 44 1.60 34.73 -30.20
C ASP A 44 2.54 33.61 -30.71
N ASN A 45 2.23 33.10 -31.90
CA ASN A 45 3.02 32.23 -32.75
C ASN A 45 4.19 32.95 -33.41
N THR A 46 5.24 32.20 -33.78
CA THR A 46 5.74 32.19 -35.17
C THR A 46 6.38 30.84 -35.49
N ASN A 47 6.10 30.33 -36.70
CA ASN A 47 6.78 29.19 -37.30
C ASN A 47 8.27 29.48 -37.58
N LEU A 48 9.04 28.42 -37.85
CA LEU A 48 9.90 28.37 -39.04
C LEU A 48 10.30 26.93 -39.34
N ASN A 49 10.00 26.49 -40.57
CA ASN A 49 10.41 25.22 -41.16
C ASN A 49 11.02 25.52 -42.53
N GLU A 50 12.04 24.76 -42.92
CA GLU A 50 12.61 24.63 -44.28
C GLU A 50 13.23 25.86 -44.98
N LEU A 51 14.48 25.71 -45.44
CA LEU A 51 14.81 25.99 -46.85
C LEU A 51 16.06 25.21 -47.31
N ASN A 52 16.20 25.05 -48.63
CA ASN A 52 17.12 24.09 -49.28
C ASN A 52 18.43 24.72 -49.85
N ALA A 53 19.41 23.83 -50.03
CA ALA A 53 20.52 23.76 -50.98
C ALA A 53 20.86 24.91 -51.96
N VAL A 54 22.17 25.21 -52.05
CA VAL A 54 22.99 25.47 -53.27
C VAL A 54 24.41 24.93 -52.93
N ASN A 55 25.01 23.92 -53.58
CA ASN A 55 25.56 23.74 -54.94
C ASN A 55 27.02 24.21 -55.17
N ASP A 56 27.78 23.32 -55.84
CA ASP A 56 28.98 23.52 -56.69
C ASP A 56 30.39 23.21 -56.14
N VAL A 57 31.06 22.19 -56.71
CA VAL A 57 32.19 22.28 -57.68
C VAL A 57 32.65 20.84 -58.05
N GLU A 58 33.14 20.63 -59.28
CA GLU A 58 33.20 19.33 -59.98
C GLU A 58 34.61 19.00 -60.57
N ILE A 59 34.81 17.74 -61.01
CA ILE A 59 35.78 17.30 -62.08
C ILE A 59 37.30 17.27 -61.68
N SER A 60 38.21 16.37 -62.14
CA SER A 60 38.31 15.44 -63.31
C SER A 60 39.19 14.16 -63.09
N SER A 61 38.84 13.04 -63.78
CA SER A 61 39.68 12.03 -64.50
C SER A 61 40.91 11.33 -63.82
N SER A 62 41.41 10.15 -64.23
CA SER A 62 41.37 9.40 -65.51
C SER A 62 41.56 7.87 -65.33
N GLN A 63 40.71 7.01 -65.91
CA GLN A 63 40.94 6.09 -67.07
C GLN A 63 41.69 4.74 -66.85
N ASN A 64 41.24 3.76 -67.64
CA ASN A 64 41.71 2.36 -67.74
C ASN A 64 42.92 2.23 -68.68
N ASP A 65 43.65 1.10 -68.63
CA ASP A 65 43.73 0.20 -69.81
C ASP A 65 44.09 -1.26 -69.40
N SER A 66 44.18 -2.13 -70.41
CA SER A 66 44.05 -3.58 -70.44
C SER A 66 45.36 -4.32 -70.79
N ASN A 67 45.47 -5.61 -70.46
CA ASN A 67 45.59 -6.71 -71.45
C ASN A 67 45.90 -8.11 -70.86
N LEU A 68 45.59 -9.14 -71.65
CA LEU A 68 45.78 -10.58 -71.37
C LEU A 68 47.16 -11.11 -71.79
N LYS A 69 47.56 -12.27 -71.22
CA LYS A 69 47.90 -13.49 -72.00
C LYS A 69 48.13 -14.75 -71.14
N GLU A 70 47.81 -15.90 -71.72
CA GLU A 70 47.95 -17.26 -71.15
C GLU A 70 49.29 -17.91 -71.51
N SER A 71 49.69 -18.97 -70.78
CA SER A 71 50.12 -20.26 -71.39
C SER A 71 50.20 -21.40 -70.36
N ASN A 72 49.70 -22.58 -70.74
CA ASN A 72 49.83 -23.86 -69.99
C ASN A 72 51.23 -24.49 -70.15
N GLY A 73 51.59 -25.48 -69.30
CA GLY A 73 52.75 -26.36 -69.54
C GLY A 73 53.15 -27.30 -68.39
N ASP A 74 52.89 -28.60 -68.55
CA ASP A 74 53.01 -29.69 -67.59
C ASP A 74 54.39 -30.05 -66.98
N ILE A 75 54.34 -30.54 -65.73
CA ILE A 75 55.00 -31.75 -65.15
C ILE A 75 56.49 -32.03 -65.47
N LEU A 76 57.32 -32.08 -64.42
CA LEU A 76 58.22 -33.24 -64.18
C LEU A 76 58.75 -33.32 -62.73
N ASN A 77 58.90 -34.56 -62.26
CA ASN A 77 59.28 -34.93 -60.88
C ASN A 77 60.81 -35.06 -60.74
N LYS A 78 61.40 -34.53 -59.66
CA LYS A 78 62.70 -34.99 -59.17
C LYS A 78 62.81 -34.90 -57.64
N ASN A 79 63.30 -35.97 -57.06
CA ASN A 79 63.34 -36.24 -55.63
C ASN A 79 64.55 -35.62 -54.93
N LEU A 80 64.38 -35.38 -53.62
CA LEU A 80 65.41 -35.32 -52.57
C LEU A 80 66.52 -34.25 -52.70
N ASN A 81 66.51 -33.32 -51.74
CA ASN A 81 67.63 -33.28 -50.80
C ASN A 81 67.15 -32.96 -49.38
N ASP A 82 67.88 -33.53 -48.43
CA ASP A 82 67.65 -33.50 -47.00
C ASP A 82 68.30 -32.23 -46.44
N ASP A 83 67.51 -31.27 -45.96
CA ASP A 83 68.00 -30.12 -45.20
C ASP A 83 67.06 -29.85 -44.02
N LEU A 84 67.56 -30.14 -42.83
CA LEU A 84 66.95 -29.91 -41.52
C LEU A 84 66.80 -28.40 -41.24
N TYR A 85 65.83 -27.75 -41.87
CA TYR A 85 65.40 -26.42 -41.44
C TYR A 85 64.38 -26.56 -40.31
N SER A 86 64.86 -26.50 -39.07
CA SER A 86 64.01 -26.40 -37.88
C SER A 86 63.39 -25.00 -37.79
N ASP A 87 62.47 -24.70 -38.70
CA ASP A 87 61.72 -23.46 -38.65
C ASP A 87 60.84 -23.48 -37.41
N SER A 88 61.19 -22.59 -36.48
CA SER A 88 60.38 -22.31 -35.31
C SER A 88 59.15 -21.54 -35.74
N ILE A 89 58.16 -22.26 -36.29
CA ILE A 89 56.80 -21.75 -36.47
C ILE A 89 56.33 -21.32 -35.08
N GLY A 90 56.44 -20.02 -34.81
CA GLY A 90 55.83 -19.40 -33.65
C GLY A 90 54.34 -19.65 -33.77
N LYS A 91 53.82 -20.62 -33.00
CA LYS A 91 52.39 -20.94 -33.01
C LYS A 91 51.63 -19.66 -32.74
N GLU A 92 50.93 -19.16 -33.75
CA GLU A 92 50.07 -18.00 -33.58
C GLU A 92 49.11 -18.27 -32.42
N LYS A 93 49.04 -17.32 -31.51
CA LYS A 93 48.18 -17.44 -30.34
C LYS A 93 46.73 -17.44 -30.80
N LEU A 94 45.95 -18.34 -30.24
CA LEU A 94 44.52 -18.40 -30.56
C LEU A 94 43.81 -17.17 -29.96
N ASP A 95 43.02 -16.49 -30.78
CA ASP A 95 42.15 -15.42 -30.32
C ASP A 95 41.16 -15.93 -29.27
N THR A 96 40.74 -15.03 -28.37
CA THR A 96 39.84 -15.39 -27.28
C THR A 96 38.62 -14.49 -27.22
N THR A 97 37.50 -15.06 -26.74
CA THR A 97 36.22 -14.38 -26.66
C THR A 97 35.56 -14.59 -25.31
N PHE A 98 34.87 -13.56 -24.83
CA PHE A 98 33.94 -13.69 -23.70
C PHE A 98 32.48 -13.69 -24.16
N THR A 99 31.67 -14.59 -23.61
CA THR A 99 30.22 -14.61 -23.77
C THR A 99 29.54 -14.77 -22.42
N ALA A 100 28.65 -13.84 -22.06
CA ALA A 100 27.93 -13.91 -20.79
C ALA A 100 26.86 -15.00 -20.81
N VAL A 101 26.76 -15.77 -19.72
CA VAL A 101 25.71 -16.79 -19.52
C VAL A 101 24.34 -16.11 -19.38
N SER A 102 24.28 -15.02 -18.61
CA SER A 102 23.11 -14.15 -18.50
C SER A 102 23.53 -12.71 -18.19
N THR A 103 22.85 -11.75 -18.79
CA THR A 103 22.96 -10.32 -18.47
C THR A 103 21.98 -9.88 -17.39
N LYS A 104 21.07 -10.74 -16.92
CA LYS A 104 20.14 -10.49 -15.82
C LYS A 104 20.43 -11.43 -14.66
N VAL A 105 20.89 -10.88 -13.53
CA VAL A 105 21.37 -11.66 -12.36
C VAL A 105 20.76 -11.09 -11.09
N VAL A 106 20.09 -11.93 -10.29
CA VAL A 106 19.52 -11.50 -9.00
C VAL A 106 20.62 -11.27 -7.95
N LYS A 107 20.37 -10.33 -7.02
CA LYS A 107 21.28 -10.03 -5.91
C LYS A 107 21.56 -11.29 -5.09
N GLY A 108 22.84 -11.62 -4.92
CA GLY A 108 23.33 -12.82 -4.23
C GLY A 108 23.85 -13.92 -5.16
N SER A 109 23.40 -13.94 -6.42
CA SER A 109 23.84 -14.89 -7.46
C SER A 109 25.10 -14.42 -8.20
N TYR A 110 25.57 -15.21 -9.16
CA TYR A 110 26.79 -14.95 -9.92
C TYR A 110 26.48 -14.43 -11.34
N PHE A 111 27.18 -13.38 -11.76
CA PHE A 111 27.35 -13.04 -13.16
C PHE A 111 28.47 -13.91 -13.72
N GLN A 112 28.22 -14.58 -14.83
CA GLN A 112 29.11 -15.61 -15.37
C GLN A 112 29.42 -15.34 -16.84
N VAL A 113 30.67 -15.59 -17.24
CA VAL A 113 31.11 -15.52 -18.64
C VAL A 113 31.88 -16.79 -19.00
N TYR A 114 31.59 -17.34 -20.17
CA TYR A 114 32.47 -18.30 -20.83
C TYR A 114 33.68 -17.56 -21.39
N LEU A 115 34.88 -18.09 -21.19
CA LEU A 115 36.09 -17.76 -21.94
C LEU A 115 36.38 -18.90 -22.92
N LYS A 116 36.45 -18.57 -24.21
CA LYS A 116 36.70 -19.53 -25.29
C LYS A 116 37.78 -19.06 -26.24
N ASP A 117 38.43 -20.01 -26.92
CA ASP A 117 39.31 -19.72 -28.05
C ASP A 117 38.52 -19.51 -29.37
N SER A 118 39.22 -19.13 -30.44
CA SER A 118 38.68 -18.92 -31.79
C SER A 118 38.04 -20.17 -32.40
N ASN A 119 38.43 -21.36 -31.92
CA ASN A 119 37.89 -22.66 -32.32
C ASN A 119 36.71 -23.11 -31.41
N ASN A 120 36.17 -22.20 -30.60
CA ASN A 120 35.05 -22.43 -29.67
C ASN A 120 35.36 -23.38 -28.48
N ASN A 121 36.62 -23.77 -28.27
CA ASN A 121 37.03 -24.58 -27.12
C ASN A 121 37.04 -23.73 -25.86
N VAL A 122 36.71 -24.34 -24.73
CA VAL A 122 36.68 -23.67 -23.43
C VAL A 122 38.10 -23.54 -22.83
N ILE A 123 38.42 -22.36 -22.31
CA ILE A 123 39.71 -22.09 -21.68
C ILE A 123 39.56 -22.24 -20.17
N LYS A 124 40.09 -23.33 -19.63
CA LYS A 124 39.99 -23.75 -18.21
C LYS A 124 41.14 -23.20 -17.38
N ASN A 125 40.94 -23.02 -16.08
CA ASN A 125 41.95 -22.56 -15.09
C ASN A 125 42.60 -21.20 -15.41
N ALA A 126 41.98 -20.36 -16.25
CA ALA A 126 42.50 -19.06 -16.66
C ALA A 126 42.07 -17.94 -15.69
N SER A 127 42.99 -17.04 -15.38
CA SER A 127 42.73 -15.90 -14.50
C SER A 127 41.98 -14.77 -15.23
N VAL A 128 40.75 -14.49 -14.78
CA VAL A 128 39.87 -13.46 -15.33
C VAL A 128 39.65 -12.37 -14.28
N VAL A 129 39.87 -11.12 -14.67
CA VAL A 129 39.58 -9.95 -13.83
C VAL A 129 38.27 -9.33 -14.27
N PHE A 130 37.28 -9.30 -13.37
CA PHE A 130 36.07 -8.52 -13.56
C PHE A 130 36.19 -7.14 -12.91
N THR A 131 35.85 -6.07 -13.64
CA THR A 131 35.70 -4.72 -13.10
C THR A 131 34.22 -4.35 -13.02
N LEU A 132 33.74 -4.00 -11.83
CA LEU A 132 32.37 -3.54 -11.56
C LEU A 132 32.42 -2.33 -10.61
N ASP A 133 31.83 -1.21 -11.01
CA ASP A 133 31.90 0.09 -10.31
C ASP A 133 33.34 0.48 -9.91
N LYS A 134 34.27 0.41 -10.87
CA LYS A 134 35.72 0.66 -10.72
C LYS A 134 36.46 -0.26 -9.73
N LYS A 135 35.83 -1.29 -9.17
CA LYS A 135 36.47 -2.31 -8.33
C LYS A 135 36.77 -3.57 -9.13
N ASN A 136 37.96 -4.13 -8.93
CA ASN A 136 38.40 -5.36 -9.58
C ASN A 136 38.14 -6.58 -8.69
N PHE A 137 37.76 -7.69 -9.32
CA PHE A 137 37.47 -8.97 -8.70
C PHE A 137 38.13 -10.07 -9.53
N ASN A 138 39.04 -10.83 -8.93
CA ASN A 138 39.71 -11.93 -9.59
C ASN A 138 38.81 -13.18 -9.54
N ALA A 139 38.71 -13.88 -10.65
CA ALA A 139 38.07 -15.18 -10.79
C ALA A 139 38.98 -16.10 -11.60
N VAL A 140 38.75 -17.41 -11.50
CA VAL A 140 39.41 -18.43 -12.32
C VAL A 140 38.32 -19.14 -13.11
N THR A 141 38.58 -19.48 -14.38
CA THR A 141 37.65 -20.28 -15.17
C THR A 141 37.63 -21.73 -14.70
N ASP A 142 36.45 -22.31 -14.55
CA ASP A 142 36.27 -23.70 -14.12
C ASP A 142 36.52 -24.72 -15.26
N SER A 143 36.13 -25.98 -15.04
CA SER A 143 36.24 -27.07 -16.01
C SER A 143 35.48 -26.82 -17.32
N ASP A 144 34.52 -25.90 -17.32
CA ASP A 144 33.65 -25.59 -18.44
C ASP A 144 34.00 -24.22 -19.04
N GLY A 145 35.12 -23.63 -18.61
CA GLY A 145 35.61 -22.32 -19.05
C GLY A 145 34.84 -21.13 -18.48
N ILE A 146 34.08 -21.31 -17.39
CA ILE A 146 33.23 -20.27 -16.82
C ILE A 146 33.95 -19.53 -15.69
N ALA A 147 34.13 -18.22 -15.86
CA ALA A 147 34.53 -17.32 -14.78
C ALA A 147 33.28 -16.71 -14.12
N SER A 148 33.25 -16.64 -12.78
CA SER A 148 32.06 -16.27 -12.00
C SER A 148 32.31 -15.11 -11.03
N LEU A 149 31.46 -14.07 -11.07
CA LEU A 149 31.47 -12.88 -10.21
C LEU A 149 30.20 -12.82 -9.33
N LYS A 150 30.34 -12.84 -8.00
CA LYS A 150 29.19 -12.71 -7.09
C LYS A 150 28.62 -11.28 -7.08
N ILE A 151 27.32 -11.12 -7.36
CA ILE A 151 26.64 -9.83 -7.48
C ILE A 151 25.93 -9.44 -6.17
N SER A 152 26.55 -8.55 -5.41
CA SER A 152 25.99 -7.97 -4.17
C SER A 152 25.31 -6.61 -4.37
N LYS A 153 25.13 -6.16 -5.62
CA LYS A 153 24.53 -4.86 -5.96
C LYS A 153 23.02 -4.81 -5.67
N ASN A 154 22.48 -3.59 -5.52
CA ASN A 154 21.04 -3.36 -5.40
C ASN A 154 20.37 -3.43 -6.79
N ILE A 155 19.05 -3.25 -6.86
CA ILE A 155 18.34 -3.17 -8.15
C ILE A 155 18.94 -2.05 -9.00
N GLY A 156 19.26 -2.34 -10.26
CA GLY A 156 19.84 -1.35 -11.16
C GLY A 156 20.39 -1.93 -12.45
N ASN A 157 20.85 -1.03 -13.32
CA ASN A 157 21.67 -1.37 -14.49
C ASN A 157 23.13 -1.02 -14.14
N TYR A 158 24.04 -1.94 -14.47
CA TYR A 158 25.47 -1.86 -14.18
C TYR A 158 26.26 -2.22 -15.43
N SER A 159 27.56 -1.89 -15.40
CA SER A 159 28.52 -2.30 -16.41
C SER A 159 29.58 -3.19 -15.75
N VAL A 160 29.82 -4.37 -16.34
CA VAL A 160 30.84 -5.32 -15.88
C VAL A 160 31.82 -5.56 -17.02
N LYS A 161 33.08 -5.18 -16.85
CA LYS A 161 34.16 -5.46 -17.80
C LYS A 161 34.88 -6.75 -17.38
N ALA A 162 34.88 -7.78 -18.21
CA ALA A 162 35.70 -8.97 -18.02
C ALA A 162 37.01 -8.80 -18.81
N THR A 163 38.15 -9.18 -18.23
CA THR A 163 39.47 -9.10 -18.86
C THR A 163 40.28 -10.36 -18.59
N PHE A 164 40.76 -11.00 -19.66
CA PHE A 164 41.77 -12.05 -19.63
C PHE A 164 43.04 -11.50 -20.29
N LYS A 165 44.19 -11.64 -19.64
CA LYS A 165 45.46 -11.06 -20.10
C LYS A 165 46.14 -11.81 -21.24
N GLY A 166 45.63 -12.99 -21.62
CA GLY A 166 46.35 -13.91 -22.50
C GLY A 166 47.44 -14.68 -21.74
N ASP A 167 48.05 -15.64 -22.42
CA ASP A 167 49.20 -16.42 -21.97
C ASP A 167 50.12 -16.77 -23.16
N SER A 168 50.89 -17.85 -23.10
CA SER A 168 51.74 -18.30 -24.22
C SER A 168 50.96 -18.90 -25.39
N LYS A 169 49.73 -19.39 -25.17
CA LYS A 169 48.87 -20.04 -26.18
C LYS A 169 47.73 -19.15 -26.67
N TYR A 170 47.23 -18.26 -25.83
CA TYR A 170 46.00 -17.50 -26.09
C TYR A 170 46.23 -15.98 -26.06
N ASN A 171 45.57 -15.25 -26.97
CA ASN A 171 45.58 -13.78 -26.98
C ASN A 171 44.73 -13.20 -25.84
N SER A 172 45.04 -11.96 -25.45
CA SER A 172 44.25 -11.22 -24.45
C SER A 172 42.89 -10.81 -24.99
N VAL A 173 41.86 -10.83 -24.15
CA VAL A 173 40.53 -10.29 -24.48
C VAL A 173 39.98 -9.45 -23.35
N SER A 174 39.30 -8.36 -23.69
CA SER A 174 38.54 -7.57 -22.75
C SER A 174 37.18 -7.20 -23.33
N LYS A 175 36.10 -7.41 -22.57
CA LYS A 175 34.73 -7.18 -23.03
C LYS A 175 33.86 -6.62 -21.92
N THR A 176 33.08 -5.60 -22.26
CA THR A 176 32.14 -4.94 -21.36
C THR A 176 30.73 -5.47 -21.58
N PHE A 177 30.07 -5.87 -20.50
CA PHE A 177 28.71 -6.39 -20.47
C PHE A 177 27.78 -5.46 -19.71
N LYS A 178 26.57 -5.27 -20.23
CA LYS A 178 25.47 -4.72 -19.45
C LYS A 178 24.98 -5.78 -18.47
N LEU A 179 24.98 -5.46 -17.19
CA LEU A 179 24.42 -6.27 -16.12
C LEU A 179 23.14 -5.61 -15.60
N VAL A 180 22.05 -6.37 -15.49
CA VAL A 180 20.81 -5.92 -14.85
C VAL A 180 20.58 -6.73 -13.58
N VAL A 181 20.44 -6.04 -12.46
CA VAL A 181 19.98 -6.63 -11.20
C VAL A 181 18.50 -6.30 -11.06
N PRO A 182 17.59 -7.26 -11.31
CA PRO A 182 16.16 -6.99 -11.37
C PRO A 182 15.52 -6.98 -9.98
N MET A 183 14.32 -6.40 -9.90
CA MET A 183 13.43 -6.56 -8.75
C MET A 183 12.90 -8.00 -8.69
N ILE A 184 13.04 -8.69 -7.55
CA ILE A 184 12.52 -10.06 -7.38
C ILE A 184 11.02 -10.00 -7.10
N THR A 185 10.23 -10.68 -7.92
CA THR A 185 8.76 -10.70 -7.80
C THR A 185 8.25 -12.01 -7.22
N SER A 186 7.08 -11.98 -6.59
CA SER A 186 6.35 -13.16 -6.13
C SER A 186 4.86 -13.04 -6.46
N ILE A 187 4.21 -14.20 -6.62
CA ILE A 187 2.77 -14.28 -6.90
C ILE A 187 2.07 -14.95 -5.72
N LEU A 188 1.03 -14.29 -5.20
CA LEU A 188 0.11 -14.86 -4.22
C LEU A 188 -1.25 -15.15 -4.87
N ILE A 189 -1.65 -16.42 -4.82
CA ILE A 189 -3.03 -16.85 -5.11
C ILE A 189 -3.83 -16.72 -3.81
N GLY A 190 -4.65 -15.67 -3.70
CA GLY A 190 -5.31 -15.30 -2.45
C GLY A 190 -6.42 -16.25 -2.01
N ASN A 191 -7.07 -16.91 -2.97
CA ASN A 191 -8.17 -17.85 -2.72
C ASN A 191 -7.70 -19.19 -2.17
N ASP A 192 -8.46 -19.76 -1.24
CA ASP A 192 -8.46 -21.20 -0.93
C ASP A 192 -9.67 -21.89 -1.55
N LYS A 193 -10.79 -21.17 -1.66
CA LYS A 193 -12.04 -21.64 -2.23
C LYS A 193 -12.49 -20.74 -3.37
N LEU A 194 -13.34 -21.28 -4.22
CA LEU A 194 -13.92 -20.56 -5.33
C LEU A 194 -15.41 -20.88 -5.43
N LEU A 195 -16.25 -19.92 -5.04
CA LEU A 195 -17.69 -20.05 -5.25
C LEU A 195 -18.02 -20.18 -6.74
N THR A 196 -19.10 -20.87 -7.08
CA THR A 196 -19.54 -21.05 -8.48
C THR A 196 -19.74 -19.72 -9.21
N ASN A 197 -20.23 -18.69 -8.51
CA ASN A 197 -20.34 -17.32 -9.03
C ASN A 197 -19.15 -16.39 -8.67
N GLY A 198 -18.12 -16.92 -8.01
CA GLY A 198 -17.06 -16.20 -7.31
C GLY A 198 -15.92 -15.68 -8.17
N TYR A 199 -14.90 -15.14 -7.50
CA TYR A 199 -13.79 -14.42 -8.11
C TYR A 199 -12.44 -14.87 -7.55
N LEU A 200 -11.53 -15.21 -8.46
CA LEU A 200 -10.13 -15.51 -8.18
C LEU A 200 -9.33 -14.19 -8.07
N LYS A 201 -8.58 -14.02 -6.99
CA LYS A 201 -7.83 -12.82 -6.64
C LYS A 201 -6.34 -13.15 -6.57
N ILE A 202 -5.55 -12.52 -7.44
CA ILE A 202 -4.12 -12.73 -7.58
C ILE A 202 -3.38 -11.43 -7.25
N TYR A 203 -2.26 -11.53 -6.53
CA TYR A 203 -1.43 -10.40 -6.14
C TYR A 203 0.00 -10.64 -6.65
N LEU A 204 0.52 -9.73 -7.48
CA LEU A 204 1.92 -9.68 -7.90
C LEU A 204 2.67 -8.67 -7.03
N GLN A 205 3.63 -9.16 -6.27
CA GLN A 205 4.35 -8.43 -5.23
C GLN A 205 5.87 -8.52 -5.50
N SER A 206 6.66 -7.83 -4.69
CA SER A 206 8.12 -7.93 -4.73
C SER A 206 8.74 -7.76 -3.34
N ASN A 207 10.03 -8.08 -3.22
CA ASN A 207 10.78 -7.88 -1.99
C ASN A 207 11.10 -6.41 -1.66
N TYR A 208 10.98 -5.48 -2.62
CA TYR A 208 11.24 -4.04 -2.41
C TYR A 208 9.97 -3.18 -2.39
N ALA A 209 9.01 -3.48 -3.28
CA ALA A 209 7.77 -2.75 -3.46
C ALA A 209 6.54 -3.60 -3.15
N SER A 210 5.60 -2.99 -2.41
CA SER A 210 4.34 -3.60 -1.95
C SER A 210 3.36 -3.97 -3.08
N ALA A 211 3.64 -3.55 -4.32
CA ALA A 211 2.86 -3.79 -5.53
C ALA A 211 3.76 -3.79 -6.77
N VAL A 212 3.48 -4.66 -7.74
CA VAL A 212 4.12 -4.67 -9.06
C VAL A 212 3.07 -4.38 -10.12
N SER A 213 3.01 -3.13 -10.58
CA SER A 213 1.91 -2.60 -11.39
C SER A 213 2.11 -2.73 -12.91
N GLY A 214 1.00 -2.84 -13.66
CA GLY A 214 0.95 -2.76 -15.12
C GLY A 214 1.50 -3.98 -15.85
N LYS A 215 2.04 -4.96 -15.11
CA LYS A 215 2.69 -6.15 -15.68
C LYS A 215 1.64 -7.20 -16.06
N THR A 216 1.85 -7.86 -17.19
CA THR A 216 0.95 -8.91 -17.71
C THR A 216 1.23 -10.25 -17.04
N ILE A 217 0.22 -10.84 -16.39
CA ILE A 217 0.25 -12.21 -15.87
C ILE A 217 -0.67 -13.12 -16.68
N LYS A 218 -0.31 -14.40 -16.77
CA LYS A 218 -1.11 -15.47 -17.35
C LYS A 218 -1.64 -16.36 -16.22
N ILE A 219 -2.92 -16.68 -16.24
CA ILE A 219 -3.62 -17.49 -15.22
C ILE A 219 -4.31 -18.66 -15.93
N THR A 220 -4.14 -19.89 -15.44
CA THR A 220 -4.92 -21.06 -15.88
C THR A 220 -5.68 -21.66 -14.71
N VAL A 221 -6.97 -21.94 -14.88
CA VAL A 221 -7.80 -22.63 -13.88
C VAL A 221 -8.95 -23.37 -14.57
N GLY A 222 -9.10 -24.66 -14.29
CA GLY A 222 -10.18 -25.49 -14.88
C GLY A 222 -10.21 -25.47 -16.41
N GLY A 223 -9.04 -25.55 -17.05
CA GLY A 223 -8.86 -25.45 -18.51
C GLY A 223 -8.96 -24.03 -19.08
N LYS A 224 -9.55 -23.08 -18.35
CA LYS A 224 -9.71 -21.69 -18.79
C LYS A 224 -8.42 -20.90 -18.60
N LYS A 225 -8.01 -20.15 -19.63
CA LYS A 225 -6.82 -19.30 -19.64
C LYS A 225 -7.23 -17.82 -19.59
N PHE A 226 -6.55 -17.03 -18.78
CA PHE A 226 -6.75 -15.57 -18.68
C PHE A 226 -5.40 -14.86 -18.79
N THR A 227 -5.35 -13.80 -19.59
CA THR A 227 -4.20 -12.87 -19.65
C THR A 227 -4.67 -11.51 -19.14
N LYS A 228 -4.04 -10.97 -18.10
CA LYS A 228 -4.45 -9.70 -17.46
C LYS A 228 -3.24 -8.89 -17.01
N LYS A 229 -3.34 -7.56 -17.11
CA LYS A 229 -2.39 -6.63 -16.49
C LYS A 229 -2.76 -6.41 -15.02
N THR A 230 -1.77 -6.34 -14.14
CA THR A 230 -1.93 -5.94 -12.74
C THR A 230 -2.33 -4.46 -12.65
N ASN A 231 -3.16 -4.13 -11.67
CA ASN A 231 -3.61 -2.75 -11.42
C ASN A 231 -2.51 -1.90 -10.72
N SER A 232 -2.80 -0.68 -10.24
CA SER A 232 -1.78 0.15 -9.56
C SER A 232 -1.25 -0.48 -8.26
N GLU A 233 -2.03 -1.38 -7.66
CA GLU A 233 -1.72 -2.07 -6.40
C GLU A 233 -1.24 -3.53 -6.62
N GLY A 234 -0.90 -3.92 -7.85
CA GLY A 234 -0.37 -5.26 -8.17
C GLY A 234 -1.43 -6.37 -8.25
N VAL A 235 -2.71 -6.02 -8.22
CA VAL A 235 -3.83 -6.96 -8.08
C VAL A 235 -4.49 -7.27 -9.43
N VAL A 236 -4.87 -8.53 -9.61
CA VAL A 236 -5.75 -9.01 -10.69
C VAL A 236 -6.92 -9.77 -10.08
N VAL A 237 -8.13 -9.48 -10.56
CA VAL A 237 -9.35 -10.21 -10.19
C VAL A 237 -10.01 -10.75 -11.46
N VAL A 238 -10.30 -12.05 -11.50
CA VAL A 238 -10.97 -12.70 -12.63
C VAL A 238 -12.19 -13.51 -12.17
N LYS A 239 -13.20 -13.63 -13.04
CA LYS A 239 -14.41 -14.43 -12.80
C LYS A 239 -14.37 -15.71 -13.65
N PRO A 240 -13.90 -16.85 -13.12
CA PRO A 240 -13.70 -18.04 -13.94
C PRO A 240 -14.98 -18.81 -14.28
N LYS A 241 -16.07 -18.65 -13.49
CA LYS A 241 -17.34 -19.40 -13.61
C LYS A 241 -17.09 -20.92 -13.68
N LEU A 242 -16.92 -21.57 -12.53
CA LEU A 242 -16.52 -22.98 -12.44
C LEU A 242 -17.46 -23.76 -11.51
N GLY A 243 -17.58 -25.06 -11.73
CA GLY A 243 -18.40 -25.97 -10.91
C GLY A 243 -17.70 -26.44 -9.63
N THR A 244 -18.37 -27.29 -8.87
CA THR A 244 -17.95 -27.83 -7.56
C THR A 244 -16.93 -28.96 -7.67
N LYS A 245 -15.66 -28.63 -7.87
CA LYS A 245 -14.52 -29.56 -7.71
C LYS A 245 -13.23 -28.81 -7.41
N THR A 246 -12.19 -29.53 -7.01
CA THR A 246 -10.85 -28.95 -6.84
C THR A 246 -10.23 -28.63 -8.20
N TYR A 247 -9.62 -27.44 -8.31
CA TYR A 247 -8.87 -27.01 -9.49
C TYR A 247 -7.45 -26.62 -9.10
N LEU A 248 -6.47 -27.11 -9.85
CA LEU A 248 -5.14 -26.51 -9.83
C LEU A 248 -5.22 -25.15 -10.54
N VAL A 249 -5.00 -24.07 -9.79
CA VAL A 249 -4.74 -22.73 -10.34
C VAL A 249 -3.25 -22.63 -10.60
N THR A 250 -2.85 -22.27 -11.81
CA THR A 250 -1.46 -21.87 -12.12
C THR A 250 -1.43 -20.43 -12.58
N VAL A 251 -0.40 -19.70 -12.17
CA VAL A 251 -0.16 -18.30 -12.56
C VAL A 251 1.31 -18.13 -12.91
N THR A 252 1.59 -17.45 -14.02
CA THR A 252 2.96 -17.09 -14.41
C THR A 252 3.07 -15.61 -14.76
N PHE A 253 4.21 -15.04 -14.40
CA PHE A 253 4.69 -13.74 -14.83
C PHE A 253 6.08 -13.94 -15.44
N ALA A 254 6.25 -13.67 -16.74
CA ALA A 254 7.50 -13.90 -17.47
C ALA A 254 8.61 -12.86 -17.18
N GLY A 255 8.44 -12.03 -16.16
CA GLY A 255 9.32 -10.91 -15.88
C GLY A 255 9.25 -9.80 -16.94
N THR A 256 10.08 -8.78 -16.76
CA THR A 256 10.37 -7.72 -17.75
C THR A 256 11.86 -7.38 -17.67
N SER A 257 12.34 -6.33 -18.33
CA SER A 257 13.75 -5.91 -18.22
C SER A 257 14.16 -5.59 -16.77
N ASP A 258 13.28 -4.91 -16.03
CA ASP A 258 13.43 -4.41 -14.66
C ASP A 258 13.01 -5.41 -13.55
N THR A 259 12.29 -6.49 -13.88
CA THR A 259 11.76 -7.45 -12.89
C THR A 259 12.12 -8.89 -13.26
N ALA A 260 12.37 -9.71 -12.24
CA ALA A 260 12.47 -11.15 -12.39
C ALA A 260 11.13 -11.76 -12.85
N GLU A 261 11.19 -12.97 -13.37
CA GLU A 261 10.00 -13.79 -13.55
C GLU A 261 9.54 -14.42 -12.23
N SER A 262 8.31 -14.92 -12.20
CA SER A 262 7.79 -15.72 -11.08
C SER A 262 6.59 -16.55 -11.51
N SER A 263 6.36 -17.64 -10.79
CA SER A 263 5.20 -18.52 -10.96
C SER A 263 4.63 -18.92 -9.60
N ALA A 264 3.35 -19.28 -9.58
CA ALA A 264 2.70 -19.87 -8.43
C ALA A 264 1.65 -20.89 -8.87
N SER A 265 1.49 -21.97 -8.10
CA SER A 265 0.46 -22.98 -8.32
C SER A 265 -0.22 -23.32 -6.99
N LYS A 266 -1.55 -23.44 -6.98
CA LYS A 266 -2.32 -23.76 -5.77
C LYS A 266 -3.60 -24.50 -6.12
N ASN A 267 -3.91 -25.55 -5.37
CA ASN A 267 -5.22 -26.20 -5.41
C ASN A 267 -6.26 -25.31 -4.73
N VAL A 268 -7.35 -25.02 -5.44
CA VAL A 268 -8.48 -24.21 -4.96
C VAL A 268 -9.76 -25.02 -5.11
N THR A 269 -10.50 -25.19 -4.00
CA THR A 269 -11.72 -25.99 -4.00
C THR A 269 -12.90 -25.17 -4.53
N GLY A 270 -13.44 -25.58 -5.67
CA GLY A 270 -14.72 -25.09 -6.17
C GLY A 270 -15.86 -25.53 -5.26
N VAL A 271 -16.65 -24.58 -4.75
CA VAL A 271 -17.76 -24.83 -3.82
C VAL A 271 -19.02 -24.11 -4.30
N GLU A 272 -20.19 -24.65 -3.98
CA GLU A 272 -21.44 -24.02 -4.41
C GLU A 272 -21.73 -22.75 -3.60
N GLY A 273 -22.22 -21.73 -4.28
CA GLY A 273 -22.85 -20.59 -3.64
C GLY A 273 -22.60 -19.26 -4.33
N ASN A 274 -23.15 -18.22 -3.72
CA ASN A 274 -23.12 -16.86 -4.24
C ASN A 274 -22.32 -15.94 -3.32
N VAL A 275 -21.48 -15.07 -3.90
CA VAL A 275 -20.79 -14.00 -3.18
C VAL A 275 -21.78 -13.06 -2.49
N LYS A 276 -21.43 -12.59 -1.30
CA LYS A 276 -22.28 -11.80 -0.40
C LYS A 276 -21.61 -10.49 -0.01
N SER A 277 -22.39 -9.41 0.08
CA SER A 277 -21.90 -8.16 0.65
C SER A 277 -21.84 -8.27 2.18
N PRO A 278 -20.70 -7.97 2.84
CA PRO A 278 -20.59 -8.01 4.31
C PRO A 278 -21.44 -6.94 5.02
N PHE A 279 -22.08 -6.03 4.28
CA PHE A 279 -23.08 -5.10 4.81
C PHE A 279 -24.50 -5.67 4.82
N LEU A 280 -24.80 -6.71 4.05
CA LEU A 280 -26.15 -7.22 3.86
C LEU A 280 -26.36 -8.62 4.43
N TYR A 281 -25.31 -9.45 4.43
CA TYR A 281 -25.38 -10.85 4.85
C TYR A 281 -24.18 -11.23 5.72
N SER A 282 -24.32 -12.33 6.46
CA SER A 282 -23.18 -12.99 7.10
C SER A 282 -22.19 -13.51 6.07
N VAL A 283 -20.90 -13.36 6.35
CA VAL A 283 -19.77 -13.87 5.57
C VAL A 283 -18.92 -14.74 6.49
N PRO A 284 -18.51 -15.97 6.07
CA PRO A 284 -17.64 -16.82 6.88
C PRO A 284 -16.33 -16.14 7.28
N SER A 285 -15.70 -16.64 8.34
CA SER A 285 -14.33 -16.25 8.71
C SER A 285 -13.37 -17.41 8.50
N LYS A 286 -12.15 -17.08 8.09
CA LYS A 286 -11.00 -17.97 7.94
C LYS A 286 -9.93 -17.52 8.94
N ASN A 287 -9.63 -18.34 9.95
CA ASN A 287 -8.66 -18.03 11.02
C ASN A 287 -8.93 -16.66 11.70
N GLY A 288 -10.21 -16.32 11.90
CA GLY A 288 -10.61 -15.03 12.47
C GLY A 288 -10.36 -13.81 11.58
N VAL A 289 -10.21 -14.00 10.26
CA VAL A 289 -10.23 -12.98 9.19
C VAL A 289 -11.52 -13.18 8.37
N PRO A 290 -12.24 -12.12 7.95
CA PRO A 290 -13.40 -12.26 7.06
C PRO A 290 -12.98 -12.91 5.74
N ASP A 291 -13.69 -13.95 5.30
CA ASP A 291 -13.29 -14.71 4.10
C ASP A 291 -13.68 -13.96 2.82
N LEU A 292 -12.68 -13.41 2.13
CA LEU A 292 -12.86 -12.68 0.87
C LEU A 292 -13.29 -13.58 -0.29
N ASP A 293 -13.14 -14.92 -0.21
CA ASP A 293 -13.61 -15.83 -1.26
C ASP A 293 -15.14 -15.80 -1.38
N TYR A 294 -15.82 -15.44 -0.29
CA TYR A 294 -17.26 -15.22 -0.22
C TYR A 294 -17.70 -13.79 -0.56
N MET A 295 -16.79 -12.88 -0.90
CA MET A 295 -17.12 -11.48 -1.20
C MET A 295 -17.02 -11.14 -2.70
N PRO A 296 -17.84 -10.19 -3.22
CA PRO A 296 -17.78 -9.72 -4.60
C PRO A 296 -16.39 -9.22 -5.04
N SER A 297 -16.16 -9.21 -6.36
CA SER A 297 -14.90 -8.79 -7.00
C SER A 297 -14.27 -7.49 -6.47
N LYS A 298 -15.10 -6.53 -6.03
CA LYS A 298 -14.63 -5.25 -5.50
C LYS A 298 -13.91 -5.36 -4.14
N TYR A 299 -14.00 -6.47 -3.41
CA TYR A 299 -13.34 -6.63 -2.11
C TYR A 299 -12.02 -7.41 -2.26
N ILE A 300 -10.92 -6.82 -1.78
CA ILE A 300 -9.57 -7.38 -1.88
C ILE A 300 -8.80 -7.18 -0.56
N MET A 301 -7.73 -7.93 -0.33
CA MET A 301 -6.81 -7.64 0.77
C MET A 301 -6.05 -6.35 0.45
N GLY A 302 -6.01 -5.42 1.41
CA GLY A 302 -5.04 -4.32 1.36
C GLY A 302 -3.66 -4.83 1.77
N ASN A 303 -2.61 -4.25 1.21
CA ASN A 303 -1.25 -4.57 1.62
C ASN A 303 -0.91 -3.75 2.88
N GLU A 304 -0.75 -4.44 4.02
CA GLU A 304 -0.46 -3.85 5.33
C GLU A 304 0.93 -3.20 5.44
N ASN A 305 1.72 -3.18 4.36
CA ASN A 305 3.01 -2.49 4.22
C ASN A 305 3.03 -1.51 3.03
N ALA A 306 1.90 -1.16 2.43
CA ALA A 306 1.83 -0.19 1.34
C ALA A 306 1.82 1.28 1.83
N LYS A 307 2.04 2.20 0.89
CA LYS A 307 1.76 3.63 1.04
C LYS A 307 0.41 3.94 0.39
N TYR A 308 -0.58 4.32 1.19
CA TYR A 308 -1.93 4.62 0.72
C TYR A 308 -2.18 6.12 0.65
N THR A 309 -2.92 6.55 -0.37
CA THR A 309 -3.52 7.89 -0.47
C THR A 309 -5.03 7.74 -0.61
N LEU A 310 -5.79 8.49 0.19
CA LEU A 310 -7.25 8.48 0.21
C LEU A 310 -7.79 9.90 0.03
N LEU A 311 -8.85 10.06 -0.76
CA LEU A 311 -9.59 11.32 -0.89
C LEU A 311 -10.52 11.56 0.32
N ARG A 312 -10.91 12.81 0.57
CA ARG A 312 -11.81 13.24 1.66
C ARG A 312 -13.01 12.31 1.85
N ALA A 313 -13.81 12.11 0.81
CA ALA A 313 -15.00 11.26 0.85
C ALA A 313 -14.68 9.78 1.19
N GLN A 314 -13.50 9.29 0.81
CA GLN A 314 -13.11 7.90 1.03
C GLN A 314 -12.79 7.64 2.51
N TYR A 315 -11.95 8.47 3.14
CA TYR A 315 -11.66 8.28 4.57
C TYR A 315 -12.85 8.69 5.46
N LEU A 316 -13.62 9.73 5.12
CA LEU A 316 -14.82 10.10 5.87
C LEU A 316 -15.88 8.98 5.88
N SER A 317 -15.97 8.18 4.81
CA SER A 317 -16.85 6.99 4.78
C SER A 317 -16.46 5.92 5.81
N VAL A 318 -15.18 5.87 6.20
CA VAL A 318 -14.66 4.98 7.25
C VAL A 318 -14.95 5.58 8.62
N ILE A 319 -14.55 6.83 8.86
CA ILE A 319 -14.81 7.57 10.12
C ILE A 319 -16.30 7.51 10.50
N LYS A 320 -17.20 7.85 9.57
CA LYS A 320 -18.65 7.82 9.78
C LYS A 320 -19.14 6.42 10.17
N ARG A 321 -18.70 5.38 9.46
CA ARG A 321 -19.09 3.99 9.74
C ARG A 321 -18.54 3.50 11.08
N ASP A 322 -17.31 3.87 11.43
CA ASP A 322 -16.70 3.53 12.71
C ASP A 322 -17.40 4.22 13.89
N SER A 323 -17.82 5.48 13.73
CA SER A 323 -18.70 6.16 14.69
C SER A 323 -20.05 5.42 14.84
N TYR A 324 -20.62 4.88 13.76
CA TYR A 324 -21.86 4.08 13.85
C TYR A 324 -21.63 2.74 14.56
N CYS A 325 -20.46 2.11 14.40
CA CYS A 325 -20.08 0.93 15.18
C CYS A 325 -19.94 1.28 16.67
N LEU A 326 -19.26 2.38 17.01
CA LEU A 326 -19.17 2.86 18.40
C LEU A 326 -20.56 3.15 18.99
N PHE A 327 -21.46 3.78 18.25
CA PHE A 327 -22.82 4.08 18.70
C PHE A 327 -23.71 2.84 18.90
N LEU A 328 -23.63 1.84 18.02
CA LEU A 328 -24.52 0.66 18.05
C LEU A 328 -23.94 -0.56 18.77
N LYS A 329 -22.62 -0.59 19.01
CA LYS A 329 -21.87 -1.76 19.52
C LYS A 329 -20.80 -1.41 20.55
N ASN A 330 -20.63 -0.13 20.89
CA ASN A 330 -19.64 0.39 21.84
C ASN A 330 -18.16 0.10 21.47
N LYS A 331 -17.89 -0.47 20.29
CA LYS A 331 -16.56 -0.93 19.89
C LYS A 331 -16.31 -0.71 18.40
N LEU A 332 -15.03 -0.61 18.04
CA LEU A 332 -14.56 -0.61 16.66
C LEU A 332 -14.48 -2.04 16.10
N THR A 333 -14.30 -2.16 14.79
CA THR A 333 -14.11 -3.46 14.12
C THR A 333 -12.63 -3.85 14.01
N LYS A 334 -12.34 -5.16 14.09
CA LYS A 334 -10.97 -5.73 13.97
C LYS A 334 -10.39 -5.57 12.57
N TYR A 335 -11.23 -5.59 11.53
CA TYR A 335 -10.85 -5.27 10.16
C TYR A 335 -11.59 -4.04 9.63
N VAL A 336 -10.96 -3.33 8.69
CA VAL A 336 -11.44 -2.06 8.15
C VAL A 336 -11.51 -2.15 6.64
N LEU A 337 -12.67 -1.75 6.09
CA LEU A 337 -12.91 -1.68 4.65
C LEU A 337 -12.79 -0.24 4.15
N PHE A 338 -11.88 0.03 3.22
CA PHE A 338 -11.62 1.39 2.71
C PHE A 338 -11.30 1.43 1.21
N LYS A 339 -11.54 2.59 0.59
CA LYS A 339 -11.19 2.88 -0.81
C LYS A 339 -9.91 3.72 -0.87
N THR A 340 -9.15 3.60 -1.96
CA THR A 340 -7.94 4.38 -2.22
C THR A 340 -8.15 5.34 -3.39
N LYS A 341 -7.34 6.39 -3.48
CA LYS A 341 -7.31 7.31 -4.63
C LYS A 341 -6.86 6.59 -5.91
N ALA A 342 -5.94 5.63 -5.77
CA ALA A 342 -5.37 4.88 -6.88
C ALA A 342 -6.35 3.83 -7.45
N GLU A 343 -7.09 3.12 -6.60
CA GLU A 343 -8.02 2.05 -7.00
C GLU A 343 -9.44 2.26 -6.42
N PRO A 344 -10.16 3.34 -6.80
CA PRO A 344 -11.45 3.72 -6.20
C PRO A 344 -12.60 2.74 -6.47
N LYS A 345 -12.40 1.80 -7.41
CA LYS A 345 -13.32 0.68 -7.69
C LYS A 345 -13.22 -0.46 -6.68
N TYR A 346 -12.07 -0.61 -6.02
CA TYR A 346 -11.82 -1.66 -5.03
C TYR A 346 -12.03 -1.15 -3.60
N ILE A 347 -12.30 -2.09 -2.70
CA ILE A 347 -12.50 -1.92 -1.27
C ILE A 347 -11.49 -2.85 -0.60
N HIS A 348 -10.49 -2.26 0.03
CA HIS A 348 -9.35 -2.93 0.64
C HIS A 348 -9.71 -3.30 2.07
N MET A 349 -9.34 -4.51 2.49
CA MET A 349 -9.45 -4.96 3.87
C MET A 349 -8.06 -5.05 4.52
N ILE A 350 -7.90 -4.37 5.66
CA ILE A 350 -6.70 -4.44 6.53
C ILE A 350 -7.12 -4.56 8.01
N LYS A 351 -6.21 -4.97 8.89
CA LYS A 351 -6.39 -4.90 10.34
C LYS A 351 -6.60 -3.46 10.83
N ARG A 352 -7.33 -3.32 11.94
CA ARG A 352 -7.58 -2.04 12.63
C ARG A 352 -6.30 -1.29 12.94
N GLU A 353 -5.28 -1.96 13.45
CA GLU A 353 -4.03 -1.31 13.87
C GLU A 353 -3.27 -0.68 12.70
N LYS A 354 -3.44 -1.24 11.49
CA LYS A 354 -2.89 -0.73 10.24
C LYS A 354 -3.70 0.45 9.71
N TRP A 355 -5.02 0.39 9.83
CA TRP A 355 -5.88 1.55 9.57
C TRP A 355 -5.57 2.72 10.52
N ASN A 356 -5.30 2.44 11.79
CA ASN A 356 -4.99 3.47 12.78
C ASN A 356 -3.73 4.29 12.43
N VAL A 357 -2.81 3.78 11.59
CA VAL A 357 -1.70 4.57 11.02
C VAL A 357 -2.19 5.64 10.04
N ILE A 358 -3.18 5.32 9.20
CA ILE A 358 -3.84 6.26 8.28
C ILE A 358 -4.62 7.30 9.08
N GLU A 359 -5.35 6.82 10.10
CA GLU A 359 -6.23 7.66 10.90
C GLU A 359 -5.47 8.56 11.87
N ARG A 360 -4.34 8.12 12.44
CA ARG A 360 -3.44 8.97 13.23
C ARG A 360 -2.89 10.12 12.39
N ALA A 361 -2.48 9.84 11.14
CA ALA A 361 -2.05 10.90 10.22
C ALA A 361 -3.16 11.91 9.89
N LEU A 362 -4.43 11.48 9.88
CA LEU A 362 -5.59 12.36 9.74
C LEU A 362 -5.81 13.20 11.01
N ASN A 363 -5.82 12.56 12.19
CA ASN A 363 -6.02 13.21 13.48
C ASN A 363 -4.94 14.28 13.74
N THR A 364 -3.66 13.97 13.51
CA THR A 364 -2.56 14.96 13.55
C THR A 364 -2.87 16.20 12.69
N ARG A 365 -3.38 16.02 11.47
CA ARG A 365 -3.64 17.15 10.55
C ARG A 365 -4.87 17.97 10.88
N ILE A 366 -5.91 17.38 11.45
CA ILE A 366 -7.14 18.12 11.81
C ILE A 366 -6.97 18.85 13.14
N VAL A 367 -6.23 18.26 14.09
CA VAL A 367 -5.91 18.88 15.38
C VAL A 367 -4.95 20.06 15.19
N LEU A 368 -3.79 19.86 14.56
CA LEU A 368 -2.82 20.95 14.27
C LEU A 368 -3.40 22.11 13.42
N LYS A 369 -4.59 21.96 12.83
CA LYS A 369 -5.25 23.04 12.09
C LYS A 369 -6.27 23.82 12.91
N ASN A 370 -6.68 23.31 14.08
CA ASN A 370 -7.70 23.83 15.01
C ASN A 370 -8.82 24.66 14.32
N LYS A 371 -9.46 24.09 13.28
CA LYS A 371 -10.43 24.82 12.45
C LYS A 371 -11.75 24.07 12.28
N TYR A 372 -12.85 24.82 12.40
CA TYR A 372 -14.20 24.28 12.22
C TYR A 372 -14.42 23.67 10.83
N ASN A 373 -15.00 22.47 10.82
CA ASN A 373 -15.22 21.61 9.64
C ASN A 373 -13.99 21.41 8.73
N TYR A 374 -12.77 21.57 9.25
CA TYR A 374 -11.57 21.31 8.47
C TYR A 374 -11.32 19.82 8.28
N TRP A 375 -11.32 19.42 7.01
CA TRP A 375 -11.00 18.06 6.57
C TRP A 375 -10.05 18.15 5.37
N PRO A 376 -8.84 17.56 5.40
CA PRO A 376 -7.93 17.56 4.26
C PRO A 376 -8.60 17.08 2.95
N VAL A 377 -8.16 17.57 1.79
CA VAL A 377 -8.67 17.09 0.49
C VAL A 377 -8.25 15.63 0.25
N GLN A 378 -7.05 15.26 0.71
CA GLN A 378 -6.53 13.89 0.71
C GLN A 378 -5.62 13.65 1.91
N ILE A 379 -5.51 12.40 2.34
CA ILE A 379 -4.55 11.91 3.35
C ILE A 379 -3.64 10.87 2.72
N THR A 380 -2.36 10.86 3.11
CA THR A 380 -1.37 9.87 2.65
C THR A 380 -0.61 9.31 3.84
N ALA A 381 -0.51 8.00 3.96
CA ALA A 381 0.21 7.32 5.04
C ALA A 381 0.98 6.10 4.52
N ASN A 382 2.15 5.83 5.10
CA ASN A 382 2.95 4.63 4.83
C ASN A 382 2.80 3.65 5.99
N LEU A 383 2.33 2.42 5.71
CA LEU A 383 2.02 1.40 6.71
C LEU A 383 3.21 0.47 7.02
N LYS A 384 4.28 0.51 6.21
CA LYS A 384 5.45 -0.38 6.35
C LYS A 384 6.08 -0.19 7.73
N GLY A 385 6.16 -1.27 8.51
CA GLY A 385 6.73 -1.27 9.86
C GLY A 385 5.92 -0.51 10.93
N LYS A 386 4.70 -0.04 10.62
CA LYS A 386 3.85 0.72 11.56
C LYS A 386 2.57 -0.04 11.89
N SER A 387 2.12 0.05 13.14
CA SER A 387 0.88 -0.53 13.67
C SER A 387 0.57 0.20 14.98
N TYR A 388 -0.68 0.62 15.21
CA TYR A 388 -1.05 1.39 16.42
C TYR A 388 -2.38 0.90 17.00
N THR A 389 -2.47 0.77 18.33
CA THR A 389 -3.73 0.50 19.05
C THR A 389 -4.64 1.73 18.98
N TYR A 390 -4.05 2.92 19.07
CA TYR A 390 -4.74 4.22 19.11
C TYR A 390 -4.49 5.02 17.83
N SER A 391 -5.50 5.74 17.36
CA SER A 391 -5.34 6.71 16.28
C SER A 391 -5.45 8.15 16.78
N GLU A 392 -6.01 8.32 17.97
CA GLU A 392 -6.12 9.57 18.70
C GLU A 392 -4.74 10.17 18.97
N VAL A 393 -4.66 11.49 18.98
CA VAL A 393 -3.45 12.27 19.28
C VAL A 393 -3.75 13.21 20.44
N ARG A 394 -2.73 13.56 21.25
CA ARG A 394 -2.87 14.59 22.27
C ARG A 394 -3.27 15.90 21.59
N ASP A 395 -4.32 16.52 22.08
CA ASP A 395 -4.63 17.92 21.75
C ASP A 395 -4.06 18.79 22.86
N VAL A 396 -3.42 19.91 22.54
CA VAL A 396 -2.70 20.78 23.48
C VAL A 396 -3.36 22.15 23.43
N GLN A 397 -3.72 22.69 24.60
CA GLN A 397 -4.52 23.90 24.69
C GLN A 397 -3.83 25.10 24.03
N ASP A 398 -4.54 25.83 23.18
CA ASP A 398 -3.97 26.98 22.45
C ASP A 398 -3.73 28.19 23.36
N THR A 399 -4.52 28.35 24.42
CA THR A 399 -4.45 29.49 25.36
C THR A 399 -4.58 29.03 26.81
N GLY A 400 -4.46 29.97 27.75
CA GLY A 400 -4.99 29.75 29.10
C GLY A 400 -6.48 29.40 29.06
N TYR A 401 -6.94 28.64 30.06
CA TYR A 401 -8.35 28.32 30.35
C TYR A 401 -9.12 27.44 29.34
N THR A 402 -8.50 26.97 28.25
CA THR A 402 -9.18 26.12 27.24
C THR A 402 -9.05 24.60 27.44
N CYS A 403 -8.47 24.13 28.55
CA CYS A 403 -8.33 22.70 28.88
C CYS A 403 -9.63 21.88 28.77
N GLY A 404 -10.78 22.47 29.11
CA GLY A 404 -12.10 21.85 28.98
C GLY A 404 -12.48 21.58 27.52
N PRO A 405 -12.50 22.61 26.65
CA PRO A 405 -12.63 22.47 25.21
C PRO A 405 -11.58 21.56 24.54
N THR A 406 -10.31 21.61 24.94
CA THR A 406 -9.25 20.72 24.41
C THR A 406 -9.51 19.26 24.80
N SER A 407 -9.89 19.01 26.05
CA SER A 407 -10.29 17.67 26.51
C SER A 407 -11.50 17.16 25.74
N SER A 408 -12.47 18.05 25.49
CA SER A 408 -13.65 17.77 24.68
C SER A 408 -13.29 17.43 23.22
N SER A 409 -12.27 18.09 22.65
CA SER A 409 -11.71 17.78 21.33
C SER A 409 -11.09 16.38 21.30
N MET A 410 -10.26 16.01 22.29
CA MET A 410 -9.73 14.64 22.40
C MET A 410 -10.83 13.58 22.55
N CYS A 411 -11.87 13.83 23.35
CA CYS A 411 -13.05 12.95 23.43
C CYS A 411 -13.76 12.79 22.08
N SER A 412 -13.83 13.87 21.27
CA SER A 412 -14.44 13.83 19.93
C SER A 412 -13.66 12.95 18.94
N GLN A 413 -12.32 12.89 19.07
CA GLN A 413 -11.47 11.97 18.30
C GLN A 413 -11.82 10.50 18.63
N VAL A 414 -11.90 10.14 19.92
CA VAL A 414 -12.28 8.79 20.38
C VAL A 414 -13.62 8.34 19.80
N LEU A 415 -14.56 9.26 19.68
CA LEU A 415 -15.90 9.00 19.13
C LEU A 415 -15.98 9.01 17.60
N ARG A 416 -14.87 9.26 16.89
CA ARG A 416 -14.81 9.36 15.42
C ARG A 416 -15.79 10.40 14.86
N ASN A 417 -15.95 11.49 15.60
CA ASN A 417 -16.88 12.58 15.32
C ASN A 417 -16.22 13.89 15.76
N TYR A 418 -15.07 14.19 15.11
CA TYR A 418 -14.14 15.22 15.54
C TYR A 418 -14.75 16.63 15.52
N VAL A 419 -14.52 17.38 16.59
CA VAL A 419 -14.76 18.81 16.72
C VAL A 419 -13.53 19.42 17.37
N ASN A 420 -13.04 20.51 16.81
CA ASN A 420 -11.83 21.19 17.30
C ASN A 420 -12.08 21.99 18.58
N GLU A 421 -11.01 22.27 19.31
CA GLU A 421 -11.01 23.03 20.57
C GLU A 421 -11.69 24.38 20.42
N TRP A 422 -11.27 25.22 19.47
CA TRP A 422 -11.76 26.60 19.34
C TRP A 422 -13.28 26.65 19.24
N HIS A 423 -13.85 25.80 18.39
CA HIS A 423 -15.29 25.78 18.18
C HIS A 423 -16.06 25.16 19.35
N LEU A 424 -15.46 24.19 20.06
CA LEU A 424 -16.00 23.68 21.31
C LEU A 424 -16.01 24.78 22.38
N GLY A 425 -14.95 25.58 22.50
CA GLY A 425 -14.87 26.70 23.45
C GLY A 425 -15.99 27.72 23.24
N VAL A 426 -16.15 28.19 22.01
CA VAL A 426 -17.25 29.09 21.62
C VAL A 426 -18.63 28.51 21.96
N LYS A 427 -18.86 27.21 21.80
CA LYS A 427 -20.15 26.57 22.14
C LYS A 427 -20.30 26.20 23.62
N SER A 428 -19.20 26.17 24.37
CA SER A 428 -19.18 25.94 25.82
C SER A 428 -19.32 27.22 26.63
N GLY A 429 -19.02 28.38 26.03
CA GLY A 429 -19.00 29.68 26.70
C GLY A 429 -17.64 30.05 27.29
N THR A 430 -16.58 29.36 26.87
CA THR A 430 -15.19 29.65 27.27
C THR A 430 -14.78 31.03 26.76
N ASN A 431 -14.07 31.80 27.58
CA ASN A 431 -13.49 33.07 27.18
C ASN A 431 -12.06 33.21 27.71
N TYR A 432 -11.44 34.37 27.53
CA TYR A 432 -10.04 34.58 27.91
C TYR A 432 -9.82 34.72 29.43
N TYR A 433 -10.87 35.11 30.17
CA TYR A 433 -10.81 35.41 31.61
C TYR A 433 -11.43 34.31 32.48
N ASP A 434 -12.35 33.52 31.92
CA ASP A 434 -13.01 32.41 32.59
C ASP A 434 -13.03 31.17 31.69
N GLY A 435 -12.82 30.01 32.31
CA GLY A 435 -12.73 28.72 31.66
C GLY A 435 -14.09 28.18 31.23
N SER A 436 -14.30 26.89 31.44
CA SER A 436 -15.56 26.24 31.06
C SER A 436 -16.11 25.45 32.24
N SER A 437 -17.32 25.78 32.69
CA SER A 437 -18.02 24.86 33.60
C SER A 437 -18.35 23.54 32.89
N THR A 438 -18.46 22.46 33.66
CA THR A 438 -18.94 21.15 33.19
C THR A 438 -20.31 21.24 32.50
N SER A 439 -21.16 22.20 32.92
CA SER A 439 -22.43 22.50 32.25
C SER A 439 -22.24 23.12 30.86
N GLY A 440 -21.24 23.98 30.68
CA GLY A 440 -20.83 24.58 29.40
C GLY A 440 -20.27 23.54 28.44
N LEU A 441 -19.35 22.70 28.90
CA LEU A 441 -18.81 21.58 28.11
C LEU A 441 -19.93 20.65 27.61
N LYS A 442 -20.91 20.33 28.47
CA LYS A 442 -22.11 19.60 28.08
C LYS A 442 -22.91 20.31 26.99
N ARG A 443 -23.23 21.60 27.15
CA ARG A 443 -23.96 22.39 26.13
C ARG A 443 -23.23 22.42 24.80
N GLY A 444 -21.90 22.57 24.82
CA GLY A 444 -21.06 22.62 23.63
C GLY A 444 -21.07 21.30 22.85
N LEU A 445 -20.72 20.20 23.51
CA LEU A 445 -20.66 18.86 22.90
C LEU A 445 -22.01 18.39 22.34
N GLU A 446 -23.12 18.68 23.03
CA GLU A 446 -24.46 18.26 22.60
C GLU A 446 -24.95 18.96 21.31
N LYS A 447 -24.26 20.01 20.83
CA LYS A 447 -24.48 20.58 19.48
C LYS A 447 -23.92 19.71 18.35
N PHE A 448 -23.05 18.74 18.64
CA PHE A 448 -22.30 17.97 17.63
C PHE A 448 -22.61 16.48 17.63
N ASN A 449 -23.89 16.09 17.65
CA ASN A 449 -24.34 14.68 17.67
C ASN A 449 -23.79 13.86 18.85
N MET A 450 -23.57 14.50 20.00
CA MET A 450 -23.18 13.84 21.24
C MET A 450 -24.29 13.92 22.30
N LYS A 451 -24.21 13.03 23.29
CA LYS A 451 -24.99 13.04 24.52
C LYS A 451 -24.01 13.05 25.68
N CYS A 452 -24.13 14.02 26.57
CA CYS A 452 -23.24 14.17 27.71
C CYS A 452 -24.00 13.87 29.01
N THR A 453 -23.48 12.97 29.83
CA THR A 453 -24.08 12.59 31.12
C THR A 453 -23.14 12.98 32.24
N VAL A 454 -23.58 13.86 33.14
CA VAL A 454 -22.78 14.31 34.29
C VAL A 454 -22.57 13.15 35.27
N TYR A 455 -21.36 13.06 35.82
CA TYR A 455 -21.01 12.26 36.99
C TYR A 455 -20.27 13.12 38.01
N TYR A 456 -20.14 12.62 39.23
CA TYR A 456 -19.44 13.25 40.37
C TYR A 456 -18.47 12.25 41.02
N LYS A 457 -17.57 12.69 41.92
CA LYS A 457 -16.61 11.85 42.70
C LYS A 457 -17.30 10.60 43.28
N SER A 458 -18.43 10.79 43.96
CA SER A 458 -19.29 9.73 44.54
C SER A 458 -19.84 8.69 43.55
N SER A 459 -19.83 8.97 42.26
CA SER A 459 -20.33 8.09 41.19
C SER A 459 -19.26 7.70 40.15
N PHE A 460 -17.98 8.02 40.40
CA PHE A 460 -16.90 7.80 39.45
C PHE A 460 -16.77 6.32 39.07
N TYR A 461 -16.63 5.43 40.05
CA TYR A 461 -16.56 3.98 39.82
C TYR A 461 -17.89 3.40 39.29
N SER A 462 -18.99 3.70 39.98
CA SER A 462 -20.32 3.09 39.71
C SER A 462 -20.96 3.54 38.40
N LYS A 463 -20.58 4.71 37.87
CA LYS A 463 -21.14 5.32 36.65
C LYS A 463 -20.07 5.57 35.58
N ALA A 464 -19.05 6.39 35.84
CA ALA A 464 -18.12 6.83 34.81
C ALA A 464 -17.22 5.70 34.30
N ILE A 465 -16.52 5.02 35.22
CA ILE A 465 -15.68 3.85 34.93
C ILE A 465 -16.54 2.68 34.41
N LYS A 466 -17.72 2.44 34.98
CA LYS A 466 -18.67 1.41 34.51
C LYS A 466 -19.11 1.62 33.07
N GLU A 467 -19.35 2.86 32.64
CA GLU A 467 -19.65 3.16 31.23
C GLU A 467 -18.40 3.07 30.35
N LEU A 468 -17.24 3.54 30.81
CA LEU A 468 -15.98 3.45 30.06
C LEU A 468 -15.59 1.99 29.77
N LYS A 469 -15.76 1.06 30.73
CA LYS A 469 -15.55 -0.39 30.52
C LYS A 469 -16.47 -1.01 29.45
N LYS A 470 -17.63 -0.41 29.16
CA LYS A 470 -18.50 -0.87 28.06
C LYS A 470 -17.98 -0.44 26.68
N GLY A 471 -17.18 0.63 26.62
CA GLY A 471 -16.73 1.32 25.41
C GLY A 471 -17.79 2.27 24.83
N GLY A 472 -17.48 2.89 23.70
CA GLY A 472 -18.39 3.81 22.99
C GLY A 472 -18.55 5.17 23.66
N CYS A 473 -17.73 5.48 24.67
CA CYS A 473 -17.61 6.77 25.31
C CYS A 473 -16.15 7.15 25.56
N ALA A 474 -15.95 8.44 25.83
CA ALA A 474 -14.79 8.98 26.52
C ALA A 474 -15.29 9.76 27.75
N LEU A 475 -14.40 10.09 28.70
CA LEU A 475 -14.74 10.94 29.85
C LEU A 475 -14.01 12.28 29.78
N ILE A 476 -14.64 13.32 30.30
CA ILE A 476 -13.98 14.58 30.69
C ILE A 476 -13.95 14.58 32.22
N PHE A 477 -12.74 14.60 32.77
CA PHE A 477 -12.47 14.60 34.20
C PHE A 477 -12.06 16.00 34.65
N HIS A 478 -12.59 16.46 35.79
CA HIS A 478 -12.29 17.76 36.38
C HIS A 478 -11.45 17.56 37.65
N THR A 479 -10.25 18.13 37.66
CA THR A 479 -9.41 18.34 38.86
C THR A 479 -9.49 19.82 39.27
N TRP A 480 -8.66 20.28 40.20
CA TRP A 480 -8.69 21.66 40.68
C TRP A 480 -8.35 22.64 39.54
N GLY A 481 -9.34 23.41 39.08
CA GLY A 481 -9.18 24.41 38.02
C GLY A 481 -8.85 23.86 36.62
N HIS A 482 -8.93 22.54 36.40
CA HIS A 482 -8.35 21.91 35.21
C HIS A 482 -9.09 20.66 34.72
N TYR A 483 -9.18 20.50 33.40
CA TYR A 483 -9.82 19.36 32.75
C TYR A 483 -8.83 18.48 31.99
N VAL A 484 -9.04 17.16 32.07
CA VAL A 484 -8.32 16.17 31.25
C VAL A 484 -9.29 15.20 30.58
N ALA A 485 -8.89 14.65 29.43
CA ALA A 485 -9.68 13.67 28.71
C ALA A 485 -9.27 12.24 29.07
N VAL A 486 -10.24 11.39 29.41
CA VAL A 486 -10.04 9.95 29.62
C VAL A 486 -10.52 9.21 28.38
N LEU A 487 -9.58 8.65 27.63
CA LEU A 487 -9.79 8.17 26.26
C LEU A 487 -10.06 6.66 26.18
N ASP A 488 -9.62 5.91 27.17
CA ASP A 488 -9.72 4.45 27.20
C ASP A 488 -9.53 3.87 28.60
N ILE A 489 -9.79 2.58 28.75
CA ILE A 489 -9.62 1.81 29.99
C ILE A 489 -8.97 0.45 29.68
N SER A 490 -8.14 -0.03 30.60
CA SER A 490 -7.44 -1.32 30.44
C SER A 490 -8.43 -2.48 30.47
N SER A 491 -8.04 -3.65 29.98
CA SER A 491 -8.90 -4.84 29.91
C SER A 491 -9.36 -5.36 31.29
N ASP A 492 -8.49 -5.27 32.31
CA ASP A 492 -8.84 -5.50 33.72
C ASP A 492 -9.61 -4.30 34.34
N GLY A 493 -9.54 -3.16 33.67
CA GLY A 493 -10.10 -1.88 34.07
C GLY A 493 -9.57 -1.32 35.38
N LYS A 494 -8.27 -1.55 35.65
CA LYS A 494 -7.50 -0.92 36.73
C LYS A 494 -6.75 0.35 36.31
N LYS A 495 -6.51 0.54 35.02
CA LYS A 495 -5.86 1.74 34.46
C LYS A 495 -6.72 2.43 33.42
N VAL A 496 -6.52 3.72 33.24
CA VAL A 496 -7.15 4.56 32.21
C VAL A 496 -6.11 5.34 31.42
N LEU A 497 -6.37 5.53 30.13
CA LEU A 497 -5.54 6.34 29.24
C LEU A 497 -6.01 7.79 29.30
N VAL A 498 -5.15 8.67 29.80
CA VAL A 498 -5.45 10.10 29.93
C VAL A 498 -4.67 10.91 28.89
N GLY A 499 -5.36 11.84 28.25
CA GLY A 499 -4.78 12.97 27.52
C GLY A 499 -4.93 14.24 28.35
N ASN A 500 -3.83 14.78 28.85
CA ASN A 500 -3.83 16.07 29.54
C ASN A 500 -3.53 17.18 28.52
N PRO A 501 -4.43 18.17 28.33
CA PRO A 501 -4.24 19.22 27.33
C PRO A 501 -3.17 20.27 27.67
N SER A 502 -2.60 20.27 28.88
CA SER A 502 -1.60 21.26 29.29
C SER A 502 -0.42 20.69 30.06
N GLY A 503 0.64 21.50 30.17
CA GLY A 503 1.94 21.10 30.68
C GLY A 503 2.71 20.18 29.72
N ASP A 504 3.86 19.71 30.20
CA ASP A 504 4.70 18.73 29.51
C ASP A 504 3.96 17.39 29.29
N TYR A 505 4.40 16.60 28.32
CA TYR A 505 3.78 15.32 27.96
C TYR A 505 3.97 14.22 29.03
N ASP A 506 5.13 14.18 29.70
CA ASP A 506 5.51 13.15 30.67
C ASP A 506 5.15 13.49 32.12
N HIS A 507 4.99 14.78 32.42
CA HIS A 507 4.61 15.26 33.76
C HIS A 507 3.15 15.77 33.80
N GLY A 508 2.70 16.45 32.74
CA GLY A 508 1.44 17.17 32.68
C GLY A 508 1.39 18.39 33.60
N SER A 509 0.36 19.22 33.43
CA SER A 509 -0.06 20.18 34.46
C SER A 509 -0.86 19.47 35.55
N HIS A 510 -0.90 20.02 36.77
CA HIS A 510 -1.67 19.47 37.89
C HIS A 510 -1.29 18.00 38.24
N ASN A 511 -0.03 17.62 37.97
CA ASN A 511 0.53 16.27 38.18
C ASN A 511 -0.15 15.12 37.38
N ILE A 512 -0.97 15.43 36.37
CA ILE A 512 -1.66 14.40 35.57
C ILE A 512 -0.95 14.21 34.21
N PRO A 513 -0.05 13.24 34.02
CA PRO A 513 0.65 13.07 32.74
C PRO A 513 -0.27 12.54 31.63
N THR A 514 0.12 12.73 30.37
CA THR A 514 -0.56 12.09 29.22
C THR A 514 -0.14 10.63 29.14
N ASN A 515 -0.74 9.76 29.95
CA ASN A 515 -0.27 8.40 30.15
C ASN A 515 -1.39 7.42 30.61
N TRP A 516 -1.04 6.13 30.73
CA TRP A 516 -1.83 5.12 31.42
C TRP A 516 -1.60 5.19 32.94
N MET A 517 -2.56 5.78 33.65
CA MET A 517 -2.56 5.88 35.12
C MET A 517 -3.57 4.92 35.75
N THR A 518 -3.43 4.60 37.04
CA THR A 518 -4.44 3.79 37.75
C THR A 518 -5.74 4.59 37.92
N VAL A 519 -6.87 3.88 37.97
CA VAL A 519 -8.19 4.49 38.22
C VAL A 519 -8.18 5.20 39.58
N ASP A 520 -7.54 4.61 40.59
CA ASP A 520 -7.47 5.14 41.95
C ASP A 520 -6.57 6.39 42.04
N TYR A 521 -5.49 6.44 41.26
CA TYR A 521 -4.66 7.65 41.14
C TYR A 521 -5.48 8.82 40.61
N LEU A 522 -6.24 8.60 39.52
CA LEU A 522 -7.11 9.63 38.94
C LEU A 522 -8.27 10.01 39.89
N TYR A 523 -8.86 9.04 40.61
CA TYR A 523 -9.87 9.33 41.64
C TYR A 523 -9.32 10.26 42.74
N ASN A 524 -8.08 10.07 43.15
CA ASN A 524 -7.43 10.94 44.13
C ASN A 524 -7.09 12.35 43.58
N GLN A 525 -7.27 12.62 42.28
CA GLN A 525 -7.13 13.96 41.69
C GLN A 525 -8.44 14.76 41.68
N PHE A 526 -9.55 14.24 42.21
CA PHE A 526 -10.76 15.07 42.36
C PHE A 526 -10.55 16.14 43.43
N ASN A 527 -10.76 17.41 43.06
CA ASN A 527 -10.88 18.53 44.01
C ASN A 527 -12.13 18.37 44.90
N ASP A 528 -12.27 19.21 45.93
CA ASP A 528 -13.37 19.11 46.90
C ASP A 528 -14.51 20.12 46.68
N TYR A 529 -14.44 20.96 45.63
CA TYR A 529 -15.44 21.99 45.30
C TYR A 529 -16.37 21.55 44.15
N ASP A 530 -15.82 21.38 42.94
CA ASP A 530 -16.55 20.86 41.78
C ASP A 530 -15.97 19.51 41.34
N THR A 531 -16.61 18.44 41.81
CA THR A 531 -16.27 17.07 41.43
C THR A 531 -16.92 16.61 40.13
N SER A 532 -17.58 17.49 39.38
CA SER A 532 -18.37 17.11 38.21
C SER A 532 -17.52 16.79 36.99
N GLY A 533 -17.88 15.73 36.27
CA GLY A 533 -17.28 15.35 34.99
C GLY A 533 -18.33 14.86 34.00
N LEU A 534 -17.94 14.60 32.75
CA LEU A 534 -18.86 14.18 31.68
C LEU A 534 -18.51 12.80 31.12
N ILE A 535 -19.48 11.91 31.03
CA ILE A 535 -19.46 10.77 30.11
C ILE A 535 -19.96 11.27 28.76
N VAL A 536 -19.10 11.27 27.74
CA VAL A 536 -19.41 11.74 26.38
C VAL A 536 -19.69 10.54 25.48
N LYS A 537 -20.88 10.51 24.86
CA LYS A 537 -21.31 9.44 23.93
C LYS A 537 -21.85 10.00 22.62
N LEU A 538 -21.85 9.20 21.57
CA LEU A 538 -22.54 9.52 20.32
C LEU A 538 -24.06 9.48 20.47
N LYS A 539 -24.77 10.32 19.72
CA LYS A 539 -26.23 10.45 19.70
C LYS A 539 -26.70 10.53 18.24
N TYR A 540 -27.03 9.38 17.64
CA TYR A 540 -27.55 9.32 16.27
C TYR A 540 -29.00 8.84 16.19
N SER A 541 -29.79 9.46 15.30
CA SER A 541 -31.04 8.88 14.80
C SER A 541 -30.77 8.14 13.48
N LEU A 542 -30.50 6.84 13.56
CA LEU A 542 -30.21 6.01 12.38
C LEU A 542 -31.46 5.26 11.89
N SER A 543 -31.65 5.19 10.57
CA SER A 543 -32.70 4.39 9.93
C SER A 543 -32.57 2.89 10.25
N LYS A 544 -33.67 2.13 10.10
CA LYS A 544 -33.67 0.66 10.28
C LYS A 544 -32.63 0.00 9.35
N THR A 545 -32.58 0.42 8.08
CA THR A 545 -31.64 -0.08 7.08
C THR A 545 -30.18 0.18 7.47
N THR A 546 -29.83 1.40 7.89
CA THR A 546 -28.46 1.74 8.33
C THR A 546 -28.08 0.96 9.59
N LYS A 547 -28.99 0.83 10.56
CA LYS A 547 -28.77 0.01 11.77
C LYS A 547 -28.47 -1.44 11.42
N THR A 548 -29.23 -2.06 10.51
CA THR A 548 -28.98 -3.43 10.06
C THR A 548 -27.64 -3.56 9.33
N GLN A 549 -27.33 -2.64 8.40
CA GLN A 549 -26.08 -2.68 7.64
C GLN A 549 -24.83 -2.56 8.51
N VAL A 550 -24.85 -1.67 9.51
CA VAL A 550 -23.74 -1.50 10.47
C VAL A 550 -23.62 -2.71 11.39
N LYS A 551 -24.73 -3.28 11.85
CA LYS A 551 -24.72 -4.51 12.66
C LYS A 551 -24.12 -5.69 11.90
N ASN A 552 -24.51 -5.90 10.64
CA ASN A 552 -23.96 -6.94 9.77
C ASN A 552 -22.47 -6.73 9.50
N PHE A 553 -22.08 -5.51 9.13
CA PHE A 553 -20.67 -5.15 8.93
C PHE A 553 -19.83 -5.41 10.18
N TYR A 554 -20.31 -4.99 11.36
CA TYR A 554 -19.62 -5.21 12.63
C TYR A 554 -19.43 -6.69 12.94
N SER A 555 -20.49 -7.50 12.83
CA SER A 555 -20.42 -8.95 13.07
C SER A 555 -19.42 -9.63 12.13
N ASN A 556 -19.43 -9.26 10.84
CA ASN A 556 -18.52 -9.83 9.84
C ASN A 556 -17.07 -9.40 10.06
N MET A 557 -16.80 -8.13 10.40
CA MET A 557 -15.44 -7.61 10.58
C MET A 557 -14.84 -7.88 11.98
N GLY A 558 -15.59 -8.52 12.87
CA GLY A 558 -15.18 -8.87 14.24
C GLY A 558 -15.04 -7.66 15.18
N SER A 559 -15.16 -7.91 16.48
CA SER A 559 -14.89 -6.89 17.52
C SER A 559 -13.41 -6.57 17.61
N TRP A 560 -13.05 -5.29 17.67
CA TRP A 560 -11.74 -4.86 18.16
C TRP A 560 -11.78 -4.69 19.67
N SER A 561 -10.66 -5.01 20.33
CA SER A 561 -10.43 -4.73 21.76
C SER A 561 -9.29 -3.72 21.85
N ARG A 562 -9.50 -2.66 22.64
CA ARG A 562 -8.48 -1.69 23.02
C ARG A 562 -7.91 -2.04 24.40
N GLY A 563 -7.18 -1.14 25.05
CA GLY A 563 -6.62 -1.35 26.39
C GLY A 563 -5.17 -1.87 26.42
N ASN A 564 -4.40 -1.70 25.34
CA ASN A 564 -2.95 -1.86 25.37
C ASN A 564 -2.33 -0.75 26.24
N THR A 565 -1.83 -1.11 27.42
CA THR A 565 -1.24 -0.20 28.41
C THR A 565 0.19 0.22 28.10
N ASN A 566 0.84 -0.41 27.11
CA ASN A 566 2.21 -0.10 26.70
C ASN A 566 2.25 1.00 25.62
N GLU A 567 1.10 1.46 25.13
CA GLU A 567 0.99 2.51 24.10
C GLU A 567 0.26 3.74 24.66
N ARG A 568 0.87 4.91 24.48
CA ARG A 568 0.29 6.23 24.77
C ARG A 568 -0.20 6.88 23.47
N ILE A 569 -1.11 7.87 23.56
CA ILE A 569 -1.40 8.74 22.41
C ILE A 569 -0.16 9.61 22.14
N PRO A 570 0.26 9.84 20.89
CA PRO A 570 1.43 10.66 20.61
C PRO A 570 1.16 12.13 20.97
N GLN A 571 2.23 12.83 21.36
CA GLN A 571 2.34 14.28 21.21
C GLN A 571 2.43 14.62 19.71
N ILE A 572 1.89 15.78 19.32
CA ILE A 572 1.89 16.32 17.95
C ILE A 572 2.52 17.71 17.93
#